data_AF-A0A0G0B4K5-F1
#
_entry.id   AF-A0A0G0B4K5-F1
#
_cell.length_a   1.000
_cell.length_b   1.000
_cell.length_c   1.000
_cell.angle_alpha   90.00
_cell.angle_beta   90.00
_cell.angle_gamma   90.00
#
_symmetry.space_group_name_H-M   'P 1'
#
loop_
_entity.id
_entity.type
_entity.pdbx_description
1 polymer ?
#
loop_
_entity_poly.entity_id
_entity_poly.type
_entity_poly.pdbx_seq_one_letter_code
_entity_poly.pdbx_strand_id
1 'polypeptide(L)'
;MYVVDEIGRLRRSGVPLVDIAVLYRTNYQSRAIEEAFLKGGLPYKLVGGFRFYDRKEIKDILSYMRFIYNLKDDLSMSRILNVPTRKIGPKSVAKLHSLSRECKCSVGELIVGTFEISHSLERILEISPEVYTNIESKLDDMKQFNTLIELFGSLYIQVHGLDVLSSIDLILRKSKYLEWIDDGSEEAEYKKENIEELKNVASTYAIRYKEKSLDMFLQEINLIEQEQSKNQDGTGNYANLMTLHSSKGLEFDYVFIVGMEEGVLPHSRSFTDENG
;
A
#
# COMPACT_ATOMS: atom_id res chain seq x y z
N MET A 1 14.70 -10.78 15.75
CA MET A 1 15.17 -9.38 15.64
C MET A 1 15.44 -8.93 17.06
N TYR A 2 16.66 -8.46 17.38
CA TYR A 2 17.13 -8.28 18.77
C TYR A 2 16.10 -7.62 19.71
N VAL A 3 15.48 -6.51 19.29
CA VAL A 3 14.48 -5.79 20.10
C VAL A 3 13.29 -6.67 20.48
N VAL A 4 12.69 -7.38 19.53
CA VAL A 4 11.55 -8.27 19.77
C VAL A 4 11.93 -9.46 20.65
N ASP A 5 13.13 -10.01 20.42
CA ASP A 5 13.63 -11.15 21.19
C ASP A 5 13.83 -10.76 22.68
N GLU A 6 14.34 -9.55 22.92
CA GLU A 6 14.56 -8.99 24.25
C GLU A 6 13.27 -8.58 24.95
N ILE A 7 12.32 -7.96 24.23
CA ILE A 7 10.98 -7.67 24.76
C ILE A 7 10.26 -8.97 25.14
N GLY A 8 10.40 -10.03 24.34
CA GLY A 8 9.90 -11.34 24.67
C GLY A 8 10.52 -11.90 25.97
N ARG A 9 11.81 -11.64 26.22
CA ARG A 9 12.50 -12.02 27.48
C ARG A 9 11.97 -11.23 28.68
N LEU A 10 11.77 -9.92 28.54
CA LEU A 10 11.19 -9.05 29.58
C LEU A 10 9.76 -9.49 29.92
N ARG A 11 8.93 -9.76 28.91
CA ARG A 11 7.56 -10.26 29.10
C ARG A 11 7.54 -11.59 29.87
N ARG A 12 8.43 -12.54 29.51
CA ARG A 12 8.58 -13.81 30.26
C ARG A 12 9.05 -13.62 31.70
N SER A 13 9.73 -12.52 31.98
CA SER A 13 10.19 -12.14 33.33
C SER A 13 9.12 -11.38 34.13
N GLY A 14 7.91 -11.21 33.58
CA GLY A 14 6.78 -10.56 34.24
C GLY A 14 6.62 -9.07 33.97
N VAL A 15 7.45 -8.48 33.10
CA VAL A 15 7.31 -7.06 32.72
C VAL A 15 6.06 -6.87 31.84
N PRO A 16 5.12 -6.00 32.22
CA PRO A 16 3.99 -5.64 31.37
C PRO A 16 4.47 -4.98 30.08
N LEU A 17 3.87 -5.32 28.93
CA LEU A 17 4.24 -4.74 27.65
C LEU A 17 3.94 -3.24 27.58
N VAL A 18 2.92 -2.78 28.33
CA VAL A 18 2.55 -1.36 28.39
C VAL A 18 3.65 -0.45 28.92
N ASP A 19 4.57 -1.00 29.73
CA ASP A 19 5.72 -0.28 30.30
C ASP A 19 6.92 -0.25 29.35
N ILE A 20 6.76 -0.83 28.14
CA ILE A 20 7.79 -0.93 27.12
C ILE A 20 7.46 -0.03 25.95
N ALA A 21 8.44 0.79 25.54
CA ALA A 21 8.39 1.59 24.32
C ALA A 21 9.55 1.26 23.36
N VAL A 22 9.25 1.27 22.06
CA VAL A 22 10.22 1.21 20.96
C VAL A 22 10.14 2.52 20.18
N LEU A 23 11.23 3.28 20.22
CA LEU A 23 11.36 4.60 19.63
C LEU A 23 12.20 4.53 18.34
N TYR A 24 11.70 5.15 17.28
CA TYR A 24 12.38 5.33 16.01
C TYR A 24 12.41 6.80 15.59
N ARG A 25 13.23 7.17 14.62
CA ARG A 25 13.34 8.57 14.18
C ARG A 25 12.17 8.97 13.28
N THR A 26 11.86 8.15 12.29
CA THR A 26 10.89 8.42 11.22
C THR A 26 9.87 7.30 11.12
N ASN A 27 8.67 7.62 10.63
CA ASN A 27 7.57 6.67 10.58
C ASN A 27 7.80 5.49 9.62
N TYR A 28 8.56 5.64 8.53
CA TYR A 28 8.82 4.51 7.61
C TYR A 28 9.56 3.35 8.30
N GLN A 29 10.38 3.65 9.31
CA GLN A 29 11.12 2.64 10.09
C GLN A 29 10.20 1.71 10.89
N SER A 30 8.95 2.12 11.17
CA SER A 30 8.02 1.33 11.97
C SER A 30 7.73 -0.03 11.32
N ARG A 31 7.73 -0.14 9.99
CA ARG A 31 7.35 -1.37 9.28
C ARG A 31 8.17 -2.58 9.73
N ALA A 32 9.50 -2.47 9.73
CA ALA A 32 10.39 -3.58 10.10
C ALA A 32 10.11 -4.06 11.54
N ILE A 33 9.83 -3.10 12.43
CA ILE A 33 9.51 -3.36 13.83
C ILE A 33 8.13 -4.04 13.92
N GLU A 34 7.10 -3.47 13.29
CA GLU A 34 5.73 -4.00 13.25
C GLU A 34 5.71 -5.45 12.77
N GLU A 35 6.39 -5.77 11.66
CA GLU A 35 6.49 -7.13 11.16
C GLU A 35 7.20 -8.07 12.13
N ALA A 36 8.26 -7.61 12.78
CA ALA A 36 8.98 -8.42 13.75
C ALA A 36 8.10 -8.73 14.98
N PHE A 37 7.30 -7.76 15.44
CA PHE A 37 6.33 -7.95 16.52
C PHE A 37 5.25 -8.97 16.15
N LEU A 38 4.67 -8.86 14.95
CA LEU A 38 3.67 -9.81 14.45
C LEU A 38 4.24 -11.23 14.39
N LYS A 39 5.42 -11.40 13.76
CA LYS A 39 6.11 -12.69 13.67
C LYS A 39 6.47 -13.27 15.05
N GLY A 40 6.77 -12.39 16.02
CA GLY A 40 7.04 -12.77 17.41
C GLY A 40 5.80 -13.05 18.26
N GLY A 41 4.59 -12.84 17.73
CA GLY A 41 3.34 -12.95 18.50
C GLY A 41 3.25 -11.95 19.66
N LEU A 42 3.89 -10.79 19.52
CA LEU A 42 3.90 -9.74 20.53
C LEU A 42 2.89 -8.63 20.17
N PRO A 43 1.90 -8.36 21.03
CA PRO A 43 0.99 -7.24 20.85
C PRO A 43 1.71 -5.90 20.84
N TYR A 44 1.34 -5.02 19.92
CA TYR A 44 1.87 -3.66 19.83
C TYR A 44 0.81 -2.64 19.46
N LYS A 45 1.09 -1.38 19.79
CA LYS A 45 0.28 -0.22 19.39
C LYS A 45 1.17 0.90 18.89
N LEU A 46 0.78 1.51 17.79
CA LEU A 46 1.42 2.73 17.31
C LEU A 46 0.85 3.95 18.03
N VAL A 47 1.72 4.81 18.55
CA VAL A 47 1.34 6.09 19.15
C VAL A 47 1.64 7.20 18.16
N GLY A 48 0.60 7.96 17.79
CA GLY A 48 0.74 9.12 16.90
C GLY A 48 0.94 8.78 15.42
N GLY A 49 0.53 7.59 14.97
CA GLY A 49 0.66 7.20 13.56
C GLY A 49 -0.24 6.02 13.16
N PHE A 50 -0.27 5.74 11.85
CA PHE A 50 -0.95 4.57 11.28
C PHE A 50 0.04 3.43 11.05
N ARG A 51 -0.46 2.19 11.14
CA ARG A 51 0.28 0.99 10.72
C ARG A 51 0.77 1.17 9.31
N PHE A 52 1.94 0.60 8.99
CA PHE A 52 2.58 0.85 7.70
C PHE A 52 1.63 0.61 6.50
N TYR A 53 0.97 -0.55 6.46
CA TYR A 53 -0.01 -0.88 5.41
C TYR A 53 -1.35 -0.15 5.55
N ASP A 54 -1.57 0.56 6.66
CA ASP A 54 -2.76 1.39 6.85
C ASP A 54 -2.62 2.82 6.29
N ARG A 55 -1.39 3.24 5.94
CA ARG A 55 -1.11 4.58 5.42
C ARG A 55 -1.78 4.80 4.06
N LYS A 56 -2.19 6.04 3.80
CA LYS A 56 -3.02 6.36 2.62
C LYS A 56 -2.32 5.98 1.32
N GLU A 57 -1.09 6.44 1.16
CA GLU A 57 -0.24 6.22 -0.01
C GLU A 57 0.11 4.76 -0.23
N ILE A 58 0.30 4.00 0.86
CA ILE A 58 0.53 2.57 0.78
C ILE A 58 -0.74 1.87 0.28
N LYS A 59 -1.89 2.13 0.92
CA LYS A 59 -3.17 1.55 0.48
C LYS A 59 -3.52 1.91 -0.95
N ASP A 60 -3.21 3.12 -1.41
CA ASP A 60 -3.47 3.54 -2.78
C ASP A 60 -2.67 2.68 -3.78
N ILE A 61 -1.35 2.50 -3.55
CA ILE A 61 -0.49 1.63 -4.39
C ILE A 61 -0.91 0.16 -4.29
N LEU A 62 -1.23 -0.34 -3.08
CA LEU A 62 -1.74 -1.69 -2.89
C LEU A 62 -3.05 -1.92 -3.65
N SER A 63 -3.95 -0.94 -3.67
CA SER A 63 -5.20 -1.05 -4.43
C SER A 63 -4.97 -1.07 -5.94
N TYR A 64 -3.97 -0.35 -6.46
CA TYR A 64 -3.54 -0.52 -7.86
C TYR A 64 -3.09 -1.94 -8.16
N MET A 65 -2.23 -2.49 -7.30
CA MET A 65 -1.75 -3.87 -7.46
C MET A 65 -2.87 -4.89 -7.34
N ARG A 66 -3.79 -4.72 -6.38
CA ARG A 66 -4.98 -5.58 -6.21
C ARG A 66 -5.91 -5.52 -7.42
N PHE A 67 -6.11 -4.34 -8.01
CA PHE A 67 -6.85 -4.19 -9.27
C PHE A 67 -6.20 -5.00 -10.40
N ILE A 68 -4.88 -4.88 -10.58
CA ILE A 68 -4.16 -5.60 -11.63
C ILE A 68 -4.22 -7.12 -11.39
N TYR A 69 -4.09 -7.54 -10.14
CA TYR A 69 -4.13 -8.95 -9.75
C TYR A 69 -5.55 -9.55 -9.88
N ASN A 70 -6.58 -8.78 -9.54
CA ASN A 70 -7.97 -9.22 -9.58
C ASN A 70 -8.90 -8.07 -9.98
N LEU A 71 -9.35 -8.10 -11.24
CA LEU A 71 -10.26 -7.09 -11.79
C LEU A 71 -11.63 -7.04 -11.11
N LYS A 72 -12.00 -8.09 -10.36
CA LYS A 72 -13.25 -8.17 -9.59
C LYS A 72 -13.15 -7.52 -8.21
N ASP A 73 -11.99 -7.01 -7.82
CA ASP A 73 -11.84 -6.23 -6.58
C ASP A 73 -12.40 -4.81 -6.76
N ASP A 74 -13.73 -4.70 -6.68
CA ASP A 74 -14.44 -3.42 -6.78
C ASP A 74 -14.09 -2.46 -5.64
N LEU A 75 -13.64 -2.95 -4.47
CA LEU A 75 -13.25 -2.10 -3.35
C LEU A 75 -11.93 -1.36 -3.66
N SER A 76 -10.92 -2.11 -4.11
CA SER A 76 -9.65 -1.53 -4.55
C SER A 76 -9.85 -0.63 -5.75
N MET A 77 -10.67 -1.04 -6.73
CA MET A 77 -10.98 -0.22 -7.90
C MET A 77 -11.64 1.10 -7.50
N SER A 78 -12.63 1.07 -6.62
CA SER A 78 -13.34 2.27 -6.15
C SER A 78 -12.40 3.25 -5.44
N ARG A 79 -11.42 2.73 -4.70
CA ARG A 79 -10.40 3.55 -4.01
C ARG A 79 -9.54 4.36 -5.00
N ILE A 80 -9.07 3.71 -6.06
CA ILE A 80 -8.07 4.29 -6.98
C ILE A 80 -8.68 4.94 -8.22
N LEU A 81 -9.98 4.76 -8.45
CA LEU A 81 -10.69 5.26 -9.63
C LEU A 81 -10.40 6.74 -9.92
N ASN A 82 -10.37 7.56 -8.88
CA ASN A 82 -10.11 9.00 -8.93
C ASN A 82 -8.89 9.43 -8.10
N VAL A 83 -7.93 8.52 -7.86
CA VAL A 83 -6.67 8.81 -7.18
C VAL A 83 -5.49 8.43 -8.07
N PRO A 84 -4.58 9.35 -8.46
CA PRO A 84 -4.72 10.81 -8.46
C PRO A 84 -6.01 11.34 -9.10
N THR A 85 -6.38 12.58 -8.81
CA THR A 85 -7.64 13.19 -9.28
C THR A 85 -7.74 13.20 -10.81
N ARG A 86 -8.81 12.60 -11.34
CA ARG A 86 -9.12 12.47 -12.78
C ARG A 86 -10.42 13.14 -13.19
N LYS A 87 -10.95 14.04 -12.35
CA LYS A 87 -12.25 14.71 -12.53
C LYS A 87 -13.43 13.72 -12.64
N ILE A 88 -13.30 12.55 -12.01
CA ILE A 88 -14.37 11.55 -11.93
C ILE A 88 -15.20 11.85 -10.68
N GLY A 89 -16.40 12.40 -10.89
CA GLY A 89 -17.34 12.71 -9.82
C GLY A 89 -18.31 11.55 -9.50
N PRO A 90 -19.11 11.66 -8.44
CA PRO A 90 -20.03 10.59 -8.00
C PRO A 90 -21.00 10.11 -9.10
N LYS A 91 -21.47 11.01 -9.98
CA LYS A 91 -22.32 10.65 -11.13
C LYS A 91 -21.60 9.75 -12.15
N SER A 92 -20.34 10.07 -12.44
CA SER A 92 -19.47 9.27 -13.33
C SER A 92 -19.22 7.89 -12.75
N VAL A 93 -18.94 7.81 -11.45
CA VAL A 93 -18.79 6.53 -10.73
C VAL A 93 -20.07 5.71 -10.81
N ALA A 94 -21.23 6.32 -10.52
CA ALA A 94 -22.52 5.64 -10.61
C ALA A 94 -22.83 5.13 -12.03
N LYS A 95 -22.47 5.90 -13.07
CA LYS A 95 -22.61 5.48 -14.48
C LYS A 95 -21.71 4.29 -14.80
N LEU A 96 -20.44 4.29 -14.38
CA LEU A 96 -19.54 3.14 -14.56
C LEU A 96 -20.11 1.86 -13.93
N HIS A 97 -20.59 1.93 -12.68
CA HIS A 97 -21.22 0.78 -12.04
C HIS A 97 -22.54 0.35 -12.72
N SER A 98 -23.30 1.29 -13.30
CA SER A 98 -24.50 0.94 -14.08
C SER A 98 -24.13 0.15 -15.32
N LEU A 99 -23.16 0.66 -16.08
CA LEU A 99 -22.67 0.00 -17.30
C LEU A 99 -22.10 -1.38 -16.98
N SER A 100 -21.34 -1.53 -15.89
CA SER A 100 -20.75 -2.83 -15.52
C SER A 100 -21.85 -3.85 -15.19
N ARG A 101 -22.89 -3.44 -14.46
CA ARG A 101 -24.07 -4.29 -14.18
C ARG A 101 -24.82 -4.68 -15.45
N GLU A 102 -25.04 -3.74 -16.37
CA GLU A 102 -25.69 -4.01 -17.67
C GLU A 102 -24.86 -5.01 -18.50
N CYS A 103 -23.53 -4.91 -18.44
CA CYS A 103 -22.62 -5.83 -19.10
C CYS A 103 -22.42 -7.17 -18.37
N LYS A 104 -22.95 -7.32 -17.15
CA LYS A 104 -22.76 -8.47 -16.26
C LYS A 104 -21.29 -8.72 -15.90
N CYS A 105 -20.53 -7.66 -15.65
CA CYS A 105 -19.13 -7.72 -15.23
C CYS A 105 -18.82 -6.72 -14.10
N SER A 106 -17.64 -6.86 -13.51
CA SER A 106 -17.07 -5.89 -12.58
C SER A 106 -16.67 -4.59 -13.29
N VAL A 107 -16.43 -3.51 -12.53
CA VAL A 107 -15.96 -2.25 -13.13
C VAL A 107 -14.58 -2.44 -13.76
N GLY A 108 -13.70 -3.23 -13.15
CA GLY A 108 -12.38 -3.49 -13.70
C GLY A 108 -12.43 -4.25 -15.02
N GLU A 109 -13.23 -5.31 -15.12
CA GLU A 109 -13.44 -6.05 -16.37
C GLU A 109 -14.05 -5.16 -17.47
N LEU A 110 -15.01 -4.30 -17.14
CA LEU A 110 -15.58 -3.34 -18.09
C LEU A 110 -14.51 -2.42 -18.67
N ILE A 111 -13.65 -1.87 -17.81
CA ILE A 111 -12.60 -0.91 -18.22
C ILE A 111 -11.57 -1.60 -19.11
N VAL A 112 -11.04 -2.75 -18.68
CA VAL A 112 -10.00 -3.46 -19.43
C VAL A 112 -10.57 -4.05 -20.72
N GLY A 113 -11.78 -4.62 -20.69
CA GLY A 113 -12.43 -5.14 -21.90
C GLY A 113 -12.71 -4.03 -22.92
N THR A 114 -13.11 -2.85 -22.45
CA THR A 114 -13.26 -1.67 -23.32
C THR A 114 -11.92 -1.27 -23.94
N PHE A 115 -10.83 -1.30 -23.17
CA PHE A 115 -9.49 -1.01 -23.66
C PHE A 115 -9.04 -2.00 -24.75
N GLU A 116 -9.22 -3.31 -24.50
CA GLU A 116 -8.90 -4.37 -25.46
C GLU A 116 -9.65 -4.18 -26.78
N ILE A 117 -10.97 -3.97 -26.72
CA ILE A 117 -11.81 -3.77 -27.91
C ILE A 117 -11.39 -2.50 -28.66
N SER A 118 -11.19 -1.39 -27.94
CA SER A 118 -10.84 -0.09 -28.56
C SER A 118 -9.48 -0.10 -29.25
N HIS A 119 -8.56 -0.99 -28.83
CA HIS A 119 -7.22 -1.13 -29.40
C HIS A 119 -7.06 -2.34 -30.31
N SER A 120 -8.12 -3.09 -30.59
CA SER A 120 -8.08 -4.35 -31.36
C SER A 120 -7.04 -5.35 -30.81
N LEU A 121 -6.92 -5.45 -29.49
CA LEU A 121 -5.97 -6.36 -28.83
C LEU A 121 -6.50 -7.79 -28.78
N GLU A 122 -5.58 -8.73 -28.53
CA GLU A 122 -5.96 -10.09 -28.12
C GLU A 122 -6.75 -10.03 -26.81
N ARG A 123 -7.84 -10.82 -26.75
CA ARG A 123 -8.74 -10.91 -25.59
C ARG A 123 -8.08 -11.76 -24.51
N ILE A 124 -7.38 -11.11 -23.58
CA ILE A 124 -6.67 -11.79 -22.49
C ILE A 124 -7.55 -11.93 -21.24
N LEU A 125 -8.67 -11.21 -21.16
CA LEU A 125 -9.63 -11.38 -20.08
C LEU A 125 -10.37 -12.71 -20.18
N GLU A 126 -10.41 -13.43 -19.07
CA GLU A 126 -11.20 -14.66 -18.91
C GLU A 126 -12.69 -14.35 -18.66
N ILE A 127 -13.31 -13.62 -19.58
CA ILE A 127 -14.75 -13.29 -19.56
C ILE A 127 -15.49 -13.94 -20.74
N SER A 128 -16.80 -14.17 -20.58
CA SER A 128 -17.59 -14.85 -21.61
C SER A 128 -17.73 -14.00 -22.89
N PRO A 129 -17.92 -14.63 -24.07
CA PRO A 129 -18.23 -13.91 -25.30
C PRO A 129 -19.46 -12.99 -25.21
N GLU A 130 -20.48 -13.38 -24.44
CA GLU A 130 -21.67 -12.55 -24.18
C GLU A 130 -21.28 -11.24 -23.48
N VAL A 131 -20.40 -11.31 -22.48
CA VAL A 131 -19.91 -10.11 -21.76
C VAL A 131 -19.14 -9.21 -22.71
N TYR A 132 -18.28 -9.75 -23.58
CA TYR A 132 -17.59 -8.95 -24.61
C TYR A 132 -18.58 -8.24 -25.55
N THR A 133 -19.60 -8.93 -26.05
CA THR A 133 -20.65 -8.32 -26.89
C THR A 133 -21.40 -7.22 -26.13
N ASN A 134 -21.69 -7.41 -24.85
CA ASN A 134 -22.31 -6.37 -24.03
C ASN A 134 -21.40 -5.15 -23.87
N ILE A 135 -20.10 -5.34 -23.59
CA ILE A 135 -19.12 -4.24 -23.50
C ILE A 135 -19.03 -3.49 -24.85
N GLU A 136 -18.96 -4.22 -25.96
CA GLU A 136 -18.91 -3.66 -27.31
C GLU A 136 -20.14 -2.77 -27.60
N SER A 137 -21.34 -3.19 -27.13
CA SER A 137 -22.56 -2.39 -27.25
C SER A 137 -22.55 -1.07 -26.47
N LYS A 138 -21.63 -0.92 -25.48
CA LYS A 138 -21.50 0.24 -24.60
C LYS A 138 -20.29 1.12 -24.91
N LEU A 139 -19.56 0.87 -26.01
CA LEU A 139 -18.36 1.63 -26.36
C LEU A 139 -18.62 3.13 -26.44
N ASP A 140 -19.75 3.56 -27.02
CA ASP A 140 -20.07 4.98 -27.15
C ASP A 140 -20.28 5.66 -25.79
N ASP A 141 -21.01 5.01 -24.88
CA ASP A 141 -21.17 5.45 -23.49
C ASP A 141 -19.82 5.53 -22.75
N MET A 142 -18.88 4.63 -23.08
CA MET A 142 -17.57 4.52 -22.42
C MET A 142 -16.55 5.57 -22.90
N LYS A 143 -16.75 6.21 -24.07
CA LYS A 143 -15.82 7.23 -24.60
C LYS A 143 -15.51 8.37 -23.62
N GLN A 144 -16.49 8.74 -22.79
CA GLN A 144 -16.31 9.79 -21.77
C GLN A 144 -15.29 9.41 -20.68
N PHE A 145 -14.94 8.13 -20.56
CA PHE A 145 -13.98 7.59 -19.61
C PHE A 145 -12.62 7.25 -20.24
N ASN A 146 -12.31 7.77 -21.43
CA ASN A 146 -11.10 7.39 -22.19
C ASN A 146 -9.83 7.45 -21.35
N THR A 147 -9.58 8.54 -20.60
CA THR A 147 -8.39 8.67 -19.74
C THR A 147 -8.24 7.53 -18.72
N LEU A 148 -9.37 7.04 -18.21
CA LEU A 148 -9.42 5.96 -17.24
C LEU A 148 -9.17 4.61 -17.93
N ILE A 149 -9.81 4.38 -19.07
CA ILE A 149 -9.64 3.20 -19.93
C ILE A 149 -8.17 3.06 -20.34
N GLU A 150 -7.57 4.13 -20.84
CA GLU A 150 -6.16 4.18 -21.22
C GLU A 150 -5.23 3.84 -20.06
N LEU A 151 -5.44 4.46 -18.89
CA LEU A 151 -4.58 4.26 -17.73
C LEU A 151 -4.66 2.82 -17.24
N PHE A 152 -5.85 2.35 -16.87
CA PHE A 152 -6.02 1.06 -16.22
C PHE A 152 -5.88 -0.10 -17.19
N GLY A 153 -6.34 0.05 -18.42
CA GLY A 153 -6.13 -0.93 -19.48
C GLY A 153 -4.64 -1.10 -19.80
N SER A 154 -3.91 0.00 -20.01
CA SER A 154 -2.47 -0.09 -20.27
C SER A 154 -1.66 -0.63 -19.09
N LEU A 155 -2.05 -0.30 -17.85
CA LEU A 155 -1.45 -0.88 -16.64
C LEU A 155 -1.65 -2.39 -16.59
N TYR A 156 -2.89 -2.87 -16.74
CA TYR A 156 -3.20 -4.30 -16.68
C TYR A 156 -2.40 -5.10 -17.71
N ILE A 157 -2.33 -4.60 -18.95
CA ILE A 157 -1.61 -5.26 -20.04
C ILE A 157 -0.08 -5.24 -19.83
N GLN A 158 0.48 -4.11 -19.40
CA GLN A 158 1.94 -3.95 -19.30
C GLN A 158 2.54 -4.58 -18.05
N VAL A 159 1.74 -4.81 -17.00
CA VAL A 159 2.22 -5.49 -15.79
C VAL A 159 2.35 -7.01 -16.00
N HIS A 160 1.68 -7.57 -17.00
CA HIS A 160 1.76 -9.00 -17.27
C HIS A 160 3.22 -9.43 -17.54
N GLY A 161 3.76 -10.31 -16.68
CA GLY A 161 5.15 -10.79 -16.75
C GLY A 161 6.18 -9.89 -16.06
N LEU A 162 5.77 -8.79 -15.41
CA LEU A 162 6.66 -8.00 -14.57
C LEU A 162 6.75 -8.57 -13.15
N ASP A 163 7.89 -8.35 -12.50
CA ASP A 163 7.99 -8.53 -11.06
C ASP A 163 7.27 -7.40 -10.30
N VAL A 164 7.06 -7.58 -9.00
CA VAL A 164 6.32 -6.64 -8.15
C VAL A 164 6.96 -5.27 -8.04
N LEU A 165 8.30 -5.18 -8.05
CA LEU A 165 8.99 -3.88 -7.97
C LEU A 165 8.79 -3.11 -9.28
N SER A 166 9.02 -3.77 -10.41
CA SER A 166 8.75 -3.23 -11.74
C SER A 166 7.28 -2.82 -11.92
N SER A 167 6.35 -3.58 -11.31
CA SER A 167 4.92 -3.27 -11.30
C SER A 167 4.62 -1.98 -10.53
N ILE A 168 5.20 -1.81 -9.34
CA ILE A 168 5.07 -0.59 -8.53
C ILE A 168 5.61 0.62 -9.30
N ASP A 169 6.80 0.51 -9.89
CA ASP A 169 7.40 1.61 -10.66
C ASP A 169 6.54 1.99 -11.87
N LEU A 170 5.96 1.00 -12.57
CA LEU A 170 5.05 1.24 -13.66
C LEU A 170 3.77 1.96 -13.20
N ILE A 171 3.18 1.52 -12.08
CA ILE A 171 2.01 2.16 -11.46
C ILE A 171 2.32 3.63 -11.13
N LEU A 172 3.41 3.89 -10.40
CA LEU A 172 3.80 5.23 -9.96
C LEU A 172 3.99 6.16 -11.17
N ARG A 173 4.68 5.69 -12.21
CA ARG A 173 4.94 6.45 -13.43
C ARG A 173 3.69 6.74 -14.26
N LYS A 174 2.86 5.72 -14.52
CA LYS A 174 1.67 5.85 -15.39
C LYS A 174 0.57 6.66 -14.71
N SER A 175 0.37 6.46 -13.41
CA SER A 175 -0.63 7.21 -12.64
C SER A 175 -0.17 8.62 -12.27
N LYS A 176 1.14 8.90 -12.38
CA LYS A 176 1.78 10.13 -11.90
C LYS A 176 1.58 10.35 -10.40
N TYR A 177 1.61 9.25 -9.63
CA TYR A 177 1.27 9.28 -8.21
C TYR A 177 2.21 10.16 -7.40
N LEU A 178 3.54 10.04 -7.63
CA LEU A 178 4.54 10.81 -6.92
C LEU A 178 4.40 12.32 -7.19
N GLU A 179 4.19 12.71 -8.45
CA GLU A 179 3.92 14.11 -8.83
C GLU A 179 2.66 14.66 -8.14
N TRP A 180 1.65 13.81 -7.94
CA TRP A 180 0.37 14.23 -7.35
C TRP A 180 0.42 14.41 -5.84
N ILE A 181 1.19 13.59 -5.12
CA ILE A 181 1.36 13.73 -3.67
C ILE A 181 2.36 14.81 -3.29
N ASP A 182 3.16 15.30 -4.24
CA ASP A 182 4.23 16.25 -3.99
C ASP A 182 3.71 17.70 -4.02
N ASP A 183 3.45 18.23 -2.83
CA ASP A 183 3.10 19.64 -2.62
C ASP A 183 4.28 20.46 -2.05
N GLY A 184 5.49 19.89 -2.01
CA GLY A 184 6.69 20.49 -1.42
C GLY A 184 6.71 20.51 0.11
N SER A 185 5.69 19.96 0.78
CA SER A 185 5.66 19.88 2.24
C SER A 185 6.52 18.74 2.80
N GLU A 186 6.81 18.82 4.10
CA GLU A 186 7.44 17.72 4.83
C GLU A 186 6.58 16.45 4.83
N GLU A 187 5.25 16.61 4.86
CA GLU A 187 4.31 15.48 4.81
C GLU A 187 4.40 14.74 3.47
N ALA A 188 4.58 15.45 2.36
CA ALA A 188 4.80 14.84 1.05
C ALA A 188 6.11 14.03 1.03
N GLU A 189 7.17 14.54 1.64
CA GLU A 189 8.44 13.81 1.73
C GLU A 189 8.30 12.52 2.55
N TYR A 190 7.62 12.57 3.70
CA TYR A 190 7.32 11.36 4.48
C TYR A 190 6.51 10.33 3.70
N LYS A 191 5.57 10.76 2.85
CA LYS A 191 4.84 9.84 1.97
C LYS A 191 5.75 9.19 0.95
N LYS A 192 6.71 9.92 0.37
CA LYS A 192 7.69 9.37 -0.57
C LYS A 192 8.60 8.35 0.12
N GLU A 193 9.08 8.64 1.34
CA GLU A 193 9.86 7.69 2.14
C GLU A 193 9.10 6.39 2.40
N ASN A 194 7.79 6.47 2.70
CA ASN A 194 6.95 5.28 2.87
C ASN A 194 6.86 4.45 1.58
N ILE A 195 6.75 5.10 0.42
CA ILE A 195 6.70 4.43 -0.88
C ILE A 195 8.04 3.77 -1.21
N GLU A 196 9.16 4.42 -0.91
CA GLU A 196 10.49 3.81 -1.07
C GLU A 196 10.66 2.60 -0.15
N GLU A 197 10.16 2.65 1.09
CA GLU A 197 10.17 1.46 1.96
C GLU A 197 9.29 0.33 1.41
N LEU A 198 8.12 0.64 0.81
CA LEU A 198 7.30 -0.36 0.13
C LEU A 198 8.07 -1.03 -1.01
N LYS A 199 8.80 -0.24 -1.80
CA LYS A 199 9.66 -0.74 -2.89
C LYS A 199 10.81 -1.59 -2.37
N ASN A 200 11.45 -1.20 -1.26
CA ASN A 200 12.51 -1.97 -0.63
C ASN A 200 12.01 -3.37 -0.23
N VAL A 201 10.83 -3.46 0.38
CA VAL A 201 10.21 -4.76 0.72
C VAL A 201 9.89 -5.53 -0.55
N ALA A 202 9.22 -4.89 -1.52
CA ALA A 202 8.83 -5.50 -2.79
C ALA A 202 10.05 -6.07 -3.55
N SER A 203 11.20 -5.39 -3.51
CA SER A 203 12.46 -5.85 -4.10
C SER A 203 12.90 -7.23 -3.60
N THR A 204 12.71 -7.52 -2.30
CA THR A 204 13.04 -8.84 -1.74
C THR A 204 12.19 -9.97 -2.33
N TYR A 205 10.93 -9.68 -2.66
CA TYR A 205 10.02 -10.61 -3.33
C TYR A 205 10.35 -10.72 -4.81
N ALA A 206 10.66 -9.60 -5.47
CA ALA A 206 11.07 -9.57 -6.87
C ALA A 206 12.30 -10.46 -7.11
N ILE A 207 13.33 -10.33 -6.28
CA ILE A 207 14.55 -11.15 -6.35
C ILE A 207 14.23 -12.64 -6.14
N ARG A 208 13.39 -12.95 -5.14
CA ARG A 208 13.12 -14.34 -4.73
C ARG A 208 12.16 -15.08 -5.68
N TYR A 209 11.11 -14.41 -6.14
CA TYR A 209 9.97 -15.04 -6.83
C TYR A 209 9.81 -14.60 -8.29
N LYS A 210 10.58 -13.60 -8.77
CA LYS A 210 10.54 -13.08 -10.15
C LYS A 210 9.11 -12.75 -10.59
N GLU A 211 8.61 -13.36 -11.66
CA GLU A 211 7.26 -13.13 -12.21
C GLU A 211 6.14 -13.49 -11.22
N LYS A 212 6.38 -14.41 -10.27
CA LYS A 212 5.39 -14.75 -9.22
C LYS A 212 5.41 -13.81 -8.02
N SER A 213 6.28 -12.81 -8.02
CA SER A 213 6.49 -11.95 -6.85
C SER A 213 5.28 -11.11 -6.48
N LEU A 214 4.47 -10.66 -7.44
CA LEU A 214 3.26 -9.89 -7.16
C LEU A 214 2.23 -10.70 -6.35
N ASP A 215 1.98 -11.94 -6.77
CA ASP A 215 1.07 -12.86 -6.08
C ASP A 215 1.54 -13.13 -4.65
N MET A 216 2.81 -13.53 -4.49
CA MET A 216 3.40 -13.82 -3.19
C MET A 216 3.40 -12.59 -2.27
N PHE A 217 3.65 -11.40 -2.82
CA PHE A 217 3.66 -10.16 -2.05
C PHE A 217 2.27 -9.79 -1.55
N LEU A 218 1.23 -9.87 -2.40
CA LEU A 218 -0.14 -9.58 -1.99
C LEU A 218 -0.67 -10.61 -0.98
N GLN A 219 -0.28 -11.88 -1.10
CA GLN A 219 -0.60 -12.91 -0.11
C GLN A 219 0.00 -12.61 1.27
N GLU A 220 1.30 -12.26 1.32
CA GLU A 220 1.94 -11.87 2.58
C GLU A 220 1.25 -10.66 3.21
N ILE A 221 0.97 -9.61 2.41
CA ILE A 221 0.29 -8.42 2.93
C ILE A 221 -1.07 -8.77 3.51
N ASN A 222 -1.85 -9.61 2.83
CA ASN A 222 -3.14 -10.05 3.35
C ASN A 222 -2.99 -10.83 4.66
N LEU A 223 -1.94 -11.65 4.82
CA LEU A 223 -1.64 -12.33 6.08
C LEU A 223 -1.29 -11.33 7.19
N ILE A 224 -0.43 -10.35 6.90
CA ILE A 224 -0.06 -9.28 7.84
C ILE A 224 -1.30 -8.50 8.27
N GLU A 225 -2.17 -8.07 7.35
CA GLU A 225 -3.41 -7.34 7.66
C GLU A 225 -4.35 -8.19 8.55
N GLN A 226 -4.45 -9.50 8.28
CA GLN A 226 -5.22 -10.42 9.12
C GLN A 226 -4.64 -10.56 10.53
N GLU A 227 -3.33 -10.71 10.67
CA GLU A 227 -2.66 -10.77 11.98
C GLU A 227 -2.82 -9.45 12.75
N GLN A 228 -2.67 -8.32 12.05
CA GLN A 228 -2.88 -6.99 12.60
C GLN A 228 -4.30 -6.78 13.13
N SER A 229 -5.31 -7.39 12.49
CA SER A 229 -6.70 -7.33 12.99
C SER A 229 -6.89 -8.12 14.29
N LYS A 230 -6.08 -9.16 14.52
CA LYS A 230 -6.07 -9.99 15.74
C LYS A 230 -5.15 -9.43 16.83
N ASN A 231 -4.35 -8.41 16.52
CA ASN A 231 -3.34 -7.81 17.40
C ASN A 231 -3.92 -7.04 18.60
N GLN A 232 -5.22 -7.17 18.84
CA GLN A 232 -5.91 -6.71 20.04
C GLN A 232 -6.36 -7.96 20.81
N ASP A 233 -5.57 -8.39 21.78
CA ASP A 233 -5.96 -9.47 22.70
C ASP A 233 -7.06 -9.02 23.69
N GLY A 234 -7.50 -7.76 23.60
CA GLY A 234 -8.51 -7.15 24.46
C GLY A 234 -8.02 -6.90 25.89
N THR A 235 -6.80 -7.30 26.24
CA THR A 235 -6.25 -7.18 27.60
C THR A 235 -5.68 -5.80 27.87
N GLY A 236 -5.38 -5.02 26.82
CA GLY A 236 -4.71 -3.74 26.91
C GLY A 236 -3.19 -3.85 27.13
N ASN A 237 -2.62 -5.06 27.13
CA ASN A 237 -1.20 -5.30 27.36
C ASN A 237 -0.41 -5.35 26.04
N TYR A 238 0.08 -4.20 25.57
CA TYR A 238 0.81 -4.06 24.30
C TYR A 238 2.06 -3.19 24.45
N ALA A 239 3.07 -3.41 23.60
CA ALA A 239 4.24 -2.53 23.53
C ALA A 239 3.94 -1.28 22.71
N ASN A 240 4.51 -0.14 23.10
CA ASN A 240 4.28 1.13 22.41
C ASN A 240 5.34 1.37 21.35
N LEU A 241 4.94 1.54 20.08
CA LEU A 241 5.82 1.90 18.98
C LEU A 241 5.55 3.36 18.60
N MET A 242 6.58 4.21 18.56
CA MET A 242 6.39 5.63 18.25
C MET A 242 7.66 6.31 17.75
N THR A 243 7.49 7.49 17.15
CA THR A 243 8.64 8.34 16.84
C THR A 243 9.19 8.98 18.12
N LEU A 244 10.48 9.36 18.10
CA LEU A 244 11.10 10.18 19.16
C LEU A 244 10.38 11.53 19.37
N HIS A 245 9.74 12.08 18.33
CA HIS A 245 8.96 13.29 18.49
C HIS A 245 7.66 13.04 19.26
N SER A 246 7.02 11.90 18.99
CA SER A 246 5.77 11.49 19.62
C SER A 246 5.92 11.05 21.08
N SER A 247 7.14 10.79 21.56
CA SER A 247 7.39 10.38 22.95
C SER A 247 7.42 11.53 23.95
N LYS A 248 7.34 12.79 23.49
CA LYS A 248 7.43 13.96 24.35
C LYS A 248 6.34 13.96 25.42
N GLY A 249 6.75 13.97 26.69
CA GLY A 249 5.85 13.96 27.84
C GLY A 249 5.29 12.58 28.22
N LEU A 250 5.86 11.51 27.65
CA LEU A 250 5.58 10.12 28.03
C LEU A 250 6.79 9.53 28.75
N GLU A 251 6.53 8.60 29.67
CA GLU A 251 7.55 7.89 30.45
C GLU A 251 7.26 6.38 30.39
N PHE A 252 8.32 5.58 30.30
CA PHE A 252 8.27 4.12 30.21
C PHE A 252 9.44 3.53 30.98
N ASP A 253 9.23 2.40 31.65
CA ASP A 253 10.29 1.73 32.43
C ASP A 253 11.37 1.14 31.53
N TYR A 254 11.00 0.69 30.33
CA TYR A 254 11.91 0.11 29.35
C TYR A 254 11.76 0.80 28.00
N VAL A 255 12.85 1.38 27.51
CA VAL A 255 12.89 2.10 26.23
C VAL A 255 13.93 1.48 25.31
N PHE A 256 13.51 1.04 24.13
CA PHE A 256 14.36 0.62 23.05
C PHE A 256 14.44 1.73 22.02
N ILE A 257 15.62 2.22 21.70
CA ILE A 257 15.82 3.18 20.59
C ILE A 257 16.45 2.42 19.43
N VAL A 258 15.79 2.44 18.27
CA VAL A 258 16.24 1.75 17.05
C VAL A 258 16.72 2.73 15.99
N GLY A 259 17.54 2.26 15.06
CA GLY A 259 18.08 3.11 13.99
C GLY A 259 19.07 4.16 14.50
N MET A 260 19.87 3.80 15.51
CA MET A 260 20.97 4.62 16.03
C MET A 260 22.17 4.57 15.06
N GLU A 261 21.94 5.05 13.84
CA GLU A 261 22.91 5.08 12.74
C GLU A 261 23.10 6.53 12.26
N GLU A 262 24.32 6.87 11.85
CA GLU A 262 24.64 8.18 11.31
C GLU A 262 23.85 8.45 10.03
N GLY A 263 23.19 9.61 9.94
CA GLY A 263 22.27 9.96 8.85
C GLY A 263 20.80 9.60 9.11
N VAL A 264 20.53 8.72 10.08
CA VAL A 264 19.19 8.41 10.60
C VAL A 264 18.97 9.15 11.92
N LEU A 265 19.95 9.10 12.82
CA LEU A 265 19.95 9.82 14.10
C LEU A 265 21.39 10.26 14.41
N PRO A 266 21.79 11.52 14.09
CA PRO A 266 20.97 12.64 13.63
C PRO A 266 20.41 12.42 12.22
N HIS A 267 19.23 12.98 11.95
CA HIS A 267 18.64 12.92 10.61
C HIS A 267 19.58 13.65 9.63
N SER A 268 19.80 13.14 8.42
CA SER A 268 20.67 13.77 7.41
C SER A 268 20.42 15.28 7.22
N ARG A 269 19.16 15.72 7.41
CA ARG A 269 18.76 17.13 7.37
C ARG A 269 19.31 18.02 8.50
N SER A 270 19.62 17.49 9.69
CA SER A 270 20.26 18.31 10.73
C SER A 270 21.70 18.69 10.36
N PHE A 271 22.32 17.98 9.39
CA PHE A 271 23.62 18.37 8.84
C PHE A 271 23.52 19.44 7.74
N THR A 272 22.35 19.60 7.11
CA THR A 272 22.13 20.67 6.10
C THR A 272 21.80 22.02 6.73
N ASP A 273 21.27 22.05 7.96
CA ASP A 273 20.91 23.28 8.67
C ASP A 273 22.11 23.97 9.36
N GLU A 274 23.27 23.31 9.47
CA GLU A 274 24.48 23.91 10.08
C GLU A 274 25.29 24.81 9.14
N ASN A 275 24.95 24.86 7.85
CA ASN A 275 25.58 25.76 6.86
C ASN A 275 24.64 26.93 6.48
N GLY A 276 24.12 27.63 7.48
CA GLY A 276 23.44 28.92 7.30
C GLY A 276 24.34 30.00 6.69
#